data_AF-A0A1E1X2M4-F1
#
_entry.id   AF-A0A1E1X2M4-F1
#
_cell.length_a   1.000
_cell.length_b   1.000
_cell.length_c   1.000
_cell.angle_alpha   90.00
_cell.angle_beta   90.00
_cell.angle_gamma   90.00
#
_symmetry.space_group_name_H-M   'P 1'
#
loop_
_entity.id
_entity.type
_entity.pdbx_description
1 polymer ?
#
loop_
_entity_poly.entity_id
_entity_poly.type
_entity_poly.pdbx_seq_one_letter_code
_entity_poly.pdbx_strand_id
1 'polypeptide(L)'
;MGSANRAVWRLLGLSSHRSSETVSSIPHPHLEGRLLHFMADPAHVIKNLRAQLLRVSCFYLSTDTVNQQGLPGNKVDIKDVEEVLQHDSDDDLKIANGLSAVHVSTGHFTEMKVSIAVQLFREAPAGIRYLIQKGKLPAEAEATAWFFELLWRWYSLMSSRHPVLALSKIDVAKYEEAIATLHLAQHTLRHVKMGTAHWKPSQAGLLISTSVVLSLAEELLCHRGYTYILTSRLSQDCLENIFSIVRMKKPTPSAYDVKCALKLVCVGQFLHTPKSTSYDTDDSLHLADLLGPTLRKQLVEFEDDEEQLGDLIIEEVSSTECDILAYFGGFLLKAVLKATGNCEPCRAVLVGEKESYNALINLKEYVKGAHNLIRPSNAVMGVLVHFEEHFKAFVTADTILDRKAPFRTISRFLAENVEVNLEGVCSCRKEKVERLLLEKYVRSRLRMHLRQQMARCVEAHSSKTCAGVNLS
;
A
#
# COMPACT_ATOMS: atom_id res chain seq x y z
N MET A 1 17.78 -11.51 8.56
CA MET A 1 18.13 -11.82 9.96
C MET A 1 19.63 -11.89 10.10
N GLY A 2 20.22 -11.15 11.05
CA GLY A 2 21.68 -11.12 11.26
C GLY A 2 22.25 -12.49 11.66
N SER A 3 23.51 -12.77 11.32
CA SER A 3 24.22 -14.00 11.71
C SER A 3 24.34 -14.14 13.23
N ALA A 4 24.60 -13.03 13.95
CA ALA A 4 24.68 -13.01 15.41
C ALA A 4 23.37 -13.42 16.08
N ASN A 5 22.24 -12.84 15.67
CA ASN A 5 20.92 -13.21 16.22
C ASN A 5 20.59 -14.69 15.96
N ARG A 6 20.99 -15.23 14.80
CA ARG A 6 20.85 -16.67 14.52
C ARG A 6 21.76 -17.54 15.39
N ALA A 7 22.92 -17.03 15.81
CA ALA A 7 23.77 -17.73 16.78
C ALA A 7 23.13 -17.75 18.17
N VAL A 8 22.54 -16.62 18.60
CA VAL A 8 21.75 -16.55 19.85
C VAL A 8 20.59 -17.54 19.82
N TRP A 9 19.85 -17.63 18.71
CA TRP A 9 18.76 -18.59 18.57
C TRP A 9 19.23 -20.04 18.74
N ARG A 10 20.36 -20.41 18.12
CA ARG A 10 20.95 -21.74 18.30
C ARG A 10 21.37 -22.01 19.74
N LEU A 11 21.94 -21.01 20.41
CA LEU A 11 22.35 -21.12 21.82
C LEU A 11 21.14 -21.32 22.75
N LEU A 12 20.00 -20.71 22.42
CA LEU A 12 18.75 -20.84 23.17
C LEU A 12 17.92 -22.07 22.76
N GLY A 13 18.44 -22.93 21.88
CA GLY A 13 17.73 -24.13 21.41
C GLY A 13 16.53 -23.85 20.48
N LEU A 14 16.41 -22.63 19.95
CA LEU A 14 15.35 -22.26 19.01
C LEU A 14 15.65 -22.86 17.64
N SER A 15 14.66 -23.53 17.05
CA SER A 15 14.81 -24.22 15.78
C SER A 15 13.54 -24.14 14.93
N SER A 16 13.73 -24.06 13.61
CA SER A 16 12.64 -24.16 12.64
C SER A 16 13.21 -24.78 11.37
N HIS A 17 12.87 -26.04 11.12
CA HIS A 17 13.28 -26.80 9.96
C HIS A 17 12.04 -27.35 9.25
N ARG A 18 12.24 -27.82 8.01
CA ARG A 18 11.15 -28.36 7.19
C ARG A 18 10.43 -29.55 7.84
N SER A 19 11.19 -30.40 8.53
CA SER A 19 10.75 -31.68 9.11
C SER A 19 10.69 -31.68 10.64
N SER A 20 10.98 -30.54 11.29
CA SER A 20 10.93 -30.43 12.75
C SER A 20 9.79 -29.51 13.17
N GLU A 21 9.29 -29.71 14.39
CA GLU A 21 8.45 -28.72 15.03
C GLU A 21 9.21 -27.40 15.19
N THR A 22 8.46 -26.30 15.17
CA THR A 22 9.03 -24.96 15.29
C THR A 22 9.12 -24.58 16.76
N VAL A 23 10.34 -24.55 17.29
CA VAL A 23 10.63 -24.14 18.67
C VAL A 23 10.91 -22.64 18.69
N SER A 24 10.02 -21.87 19.30
CA SER A 24 10.03 -20.40 19.28
C SER A 24 9.98 -19.74 20.65
N SER A 25 10.08 -20.52 21.73
CA SER A 25 10.06 -19.99 23.10
C SER A 25 10.95 -20.78 24.05
N ILE A 26 11.30 -20.16 25.18
CA ILE A 26 12.00 -20.79 26.31
C ILE A 26 11.27 -20.43 27.61
N PRO A 27 11.41 -21.22 28.69
CA PRO A 27 10.94 -20.82 30.01
C PRO A 27 11.56 -19.49 30.47
N HIS A 28 10.78 -18.64 31.11
CA HIS A 28 11.29 -17.39 31.65
C HIS A 28 12.30 -17.69 32.78
N PRO A 29 13.49 -17.07 32.77
CA PRO A 29 14.58 -17.43 33.69
C PRO A 29 14.28 -17.15 35.17
N HIS A 30 13.23 -16.37 35.46
CA HIS A 30 12.85 -15.95 36.81
C HIS A 30 11.36 -16.08 37.14
N LEU A 31 10.49 -16.35 36.15
CA LEU A 31 9.04 -16.33 36.36
C LEU A 31 8.50 -17.70 35.99
N GLU A 32 8.21 -18.50 37.01
CA GLU A 32 7.66 -19.84 36.82
C GLU A 32 6.35 -19.79 36.04
N GLY A 33 6.16 -20.77 35.15
CA GLY A 33 4.98 -20.85 34.29
C GLY A 33 4.89 -19.81 33.17
N ARG A 34 5.88 -18.92 32.99
CA ARG A 34 5.92 -17.97 31.88
C ARG A 34 6.90 -18.40 30.79
N LEU A 35 6.55 -18.12 29.55
CA LEU A 35 7.37 -18.34 28.38
C LEU A 35 7.90 -17.01 27.83
N LEU A 36 9.16 -17.02 27.39
CA LEU A 36 9.77 -15.96 26.60
C LEU A 36 9.75 -16.39 25.14
N HIS A 37 8.96 -15.67 24.33
CA HIS A 37 8.84 -15.91 22.90
C HIS A 37 9.87 -15.10 22.11
N PHE A 38 10.46 -15.74 21.09
CA PHE A 38 11.45 -15.14 20.21
C PHE A 38 10.95 -15.17 18.78
N MET A 39 10.90 -14.01 18.12
CA MET A 39 10.41 -13.91 16.76
C MET A 39 11.38 -13.20 15.82
N ALA A 40 11.29 -13.55 14.54
CA ALA A 40 11.82 -12.71 13.47
C ALA A 40 10.92 -11.49 13.29
N ASP A 41 11.52 -10.37 12.89
CA ASP A 41 10.76 -9.21 12.45
C ASP A 41 10.04 -9.51 11.10
N PRO A 42 8.69 -9.44 11.05
CA PRO A 42 7.91 -9.67 9.84
C PRO A 42 8.28 -8.75 8.68
N ALA A 43 8.68 -7.50 8.95
CA ALA A 43 9.07 -6.54 7.91
C ALA A 43 10.37 -6.96 7.20
N HIS A 44 11.33 -7.51 7.94
CA HIS A 44 12.49 -8.15 7.33
C HIS A 44 12.16 -9.46 6.61
N VAL A 45 11.22 -10.27 7.12
CA VAL A 45 10.83 -11.52 6.47
C VAL A 45 10.24 -11.25 5.07
N ILE A 46 9.28 -10.34 4.95
CA ILE A 46 8.65 -10.02 3.65
C ILE A 46 9.66 -9.44 2.64
N LYS A 47 10.60 -8.59 3.10
CA LYS A 47 11.69 -8.09 2.26
C LYS A 47 12.57 -9.21 1.73
N ASN A 48 12.96 -10.15 2.59
CA ASN A 48 13.80 -11.28 2.19
C ASN A 48 13.07 -12.23 1.23
N LEU A 49 11.75 -12.39 1.38
CA LEU A 49 10.94 -13.17 0.43
C LEU A 49 10.92 -12.53 -0.96
N ARG A 50 10.70 -11.21 -1.05
CA ARG A 50 10.83 -10.46 -2.31
C ARG A 50 12.22 -10.63 -2.91
N ALA A 51 13.28 -10.35 -2.15
CA ALA A 51 14.66 -10.44 -2.64
C ALA A 51 15.00 -11.86 -3.14
N GLN A 52 14.51 -12.89 -2.44
CA GLN A 52 14.69 -14.28 -2.86
C GLN A 52 13.93 -14.59 -4.16
N LEU A 53 12.73 -14.04 -4.34
CA LEU A 53 11.94 -14.23 -5.56
C LEU A 53 12.64 -13.57 -6.75
N LEU A 54 13.13 -12.33 -6.60
CA LEU A 54 13.87 -11.64 -7.65
C LEU A 54 15.16 -12.38 -8.05
N ARG A 55 15.84 -13.01 -7.08
CA ARG A 55 17.10 -13.72 -7.33
C ARG A 55 16.90 -15.07 -8.04
N VAL A 56 15.83 -15.79 -7.73
CA VAL A 56 15.57 -17.14 -8.26
C VAL A 56 14.58 -17.12 -9.44
N SER A 57 13.94 -15.97 -9.66
CA SER A 57 12.86 -15.70 -10.63
C SER A 57 11.56 -16.46 -10.35
N CYS A 58 11.63 -17.71 -9.89
CA CYS A 58 10.44 -18.52 -9.62
C CYS A 58 10.49 -19.33 -8.33
N PHE A 59 9.33 -19.52 -7.71
CA PHE A 59 9.10 -20.51 -6.66
C PHE A 59 8.14 -21.60 -7.16
N TYR A 60 8.21 -22.79 -6.54
CA TYR A 60 7.29 -23.88 -6.83
C TYR A 60 6.50 -24.26 -5.58
N LEU A 61 5.18 -24.13 -5.66
CA LEU A 61 4.22 -24.56 -4.66
C LEU A 61 4.19 -26.10 -4.59
N SER A 62 3.78 -26.62 -3.43
CA SER A 62 3.61 -28.06 -3.25
C SER A 62 2.33 -28.55 -3.93
N THR A 63 2.30 -29.81 -4.35
CA THR A 63 1.12 -30.45 -4.94
C THR A 63 -0.09 -30.36 -4.02
N ASP A 64 0.13 -30.49 -2.71
CA ASP A 64 -0.93 -30.44 -1.70
C ASP A 64 -1.57 -29.05 -1.67
N THR A 65 -0.75 -27.99 -1.70
CA THR A 65 -1.22 -26.61 -1.75
C THR A 65 -2.03 -26.33 -3.03
N VAL A 66 -1.54 -26.80 -4.17
CA VAL A 66 -2.21 -26.61 -5.48
C VAL A 66 -3.58 -27.30 -5.48
N ASN A 67 -3.65 -28.54 -5.00
CA ASN A 67 -4.89 -29.30 -4.97
C ASN A 67 -5.91 -28.73 -3.96
N GLN A 68 -5.46 -28.37 -2.75
CA GLN A 68 -6.34 -27.81 -1.71
C GLN A 68 -6.94 -26.46 -2.11
N GLN A 69 -6.20 -25.67 -2.88
CA GLN A 69 -6.61 -24.32 -3.28
C GLN A 69 -7.20 -24.28 -4.70
N GLY A 70 -7.24 -25.42 -5.42
CA GLY A 70 -7.75 -25.50 -6.78
C GLY A 70 -6.95 -24.64 -7.78
N LEU A 71 -5.64 -24.52 -7.60
CA LEU A 71 -4.81 -23.66 -8.45
C LEU A 71 -4.53 -24.34 -9.80
N PRO A 72 -4.54 -23.58 -10.92
CA PRO A 72 -4.29 -24.11 -12.26
C PRO A 72 -2.82 -24.47 -12.51
N GLY A 73 -1.90 -23.95 -11.69
CA GLY A 73 -0.47 -24.19 -11.80
C GLY A 73 0.21 -24.19 -10.43
N ASN A 74 1.48 -24.61 -10.41
CA ASN A 74 2.30 -24.65 -9.18
C ASN A 74 3.44 -23.63 -9.18
N LYS A 75 3.60 -22.86 -10.25
CA LYS A 75 4.72 -21.95 -10.46
C LYS A 75 4.32 -20.54 -10.03
N VAL A 76 5.15 -19.94 -9.19
CA VAL A 76 5.07 -18.52 -8.83
C VAL A 76 6.23 -17.83 -9.54
N ASP A 77 5.96 -16.98 -10.52
CA ASP A 77 6.99 -16.35 -11.36
C ASP A 77 6.93 -14.82 -11.25
N ILE A 78 8.09 -14.18 -11.11
CA ILE A 78 8.16 -12.71 -11.15
C ILE A 78 7.83 -12.16 -12.54
N LYS A 79 8.02 -12.97 -13.59
CA LYS A 79 7.72 -12.57 -14.97
C LYS A 79 6.25 -12.19 -15.17
N ASP A 80 5.33 -12.85 -14.46
CA ASP A 80 3.90 -12.48 -14.49
C ASP A 80 3.68 -11.02 -14.05
N VAL A 81 4.53 -10.51 -13.16
CA VAL A 81 4.50 -9.11 -12.70
C VAL A 81 5.19 -8.18 -13.71
N GLU A 82 6.27 -8.64 -14.35
CA GLU A 82 6.95 -7.88 -15.41
C GLU A 82 6.02 -7.66 -16.61
N GLU A 83 5.21 -8.66 -16.97
CA GLU A 83 4.19 -8.53 -18.02
C GLU A 83 3.09 -7.54 -17.66
N VAL A 84 2.66 -7.48 -16.39
CA VAL A 84 1.75 -6.41 -15.91
C VAL A 84 2.39 -5.04 -16.06
N LEU A 85 3.68 -4.90 -15.70
CA LEU A 85 4.40 -3.63 -15.82
C LEU A 85 4.61 -3.21 -17.28
N GLN A 86 4.83 -4.16 -18.17
CA GLN A 86 4.95 -3.91 -19.61
C GLN A 86 3.61 -3.53 -20.22
N HIS A 87 2.50 -4.11 -19.76
CA HIS A 87 1.18 -3.67 -20.21
C HIS A 87 0.84 -2.26 -19.72
N ASP A 88 1.26 -1.90 -18.50
CA ASP A 88 1.09 -0.57 -17.91
C ASP A 88 2.17 0.46 -18.34
N SER A 89 3.15 0.14 -19.20
CA SER A 89 4.26 1.06 -19.52
C SER A 89 3.85 2.22 -20.43
N ASP A 90 2.97 1.91 -21.38
CA ASP A 90 2.61 2.80 -22.48
C ASP A 90 1.41 3.69 -22.12
N ASP A 91 0.58 3.24 -21.18
CA ASP A 91 -0.63 3.94 -20.74
C ASP A 91 -0.41 4.85 -19.51
N ASP A 92 -1.02 6.04 -19.56
CA ASP A 92 -1.10 6.97 -18.44
C ASP A 92 -2.05 6.44 -17.33
N LEU A 93 -3.08 5.69 -17.71
CA LEU A 93 -3.96 5.01 -16.77
C LEU A 93 -3.49 3.57 -16.58
N LYS A 94 -3.01 3.26 -15.37
CA LYS A 94 -2.39 1.96 -15.05
C LYS A 94 -3.33 1.08 -14.24
N ILE A 95 -3.40 -0.20 -14.60
CA ILE A 95 -4.16 -1.22 -13.88
C ILE A 95 -3.60 -1.35 -12.46
N ALA A 96 -2.27 -1.44 -12.34
CA ALA A 96 -1.54 -1.50 -11.09
C ALA A 96 -0.76 -0.20 -10.87
N ASN A 97 -1.47 0.91 -10.65
CA ASN A 97 -0.89 2.24 -10.40
C ASN A 97 0.13 2.30 -9.24
N GLY A 98 0.11 1.34 -8.32
CA GLY A 98 1.09 1.19 -7.26
C GLY A 98 2.35 0.42 -7.69
N LEU A 99 2.38 -0.23 -8.84
CA LEU A 99 3.56 -0.94 -9.32
C LEU A 99 4.37 -0.06 -10.26
N SER A 100 5.68 -0.32 -10.27
CA SER A 100 6.67 0.35 -11.12
C SER A 100 7.89 -0.55 -11.25
N ALA A 101 8.80 -0.22 -12.18
CA ALA A 101 10.05 -0.96 -12.41
C ALA A 101 10.88 -1.16 -11.13
N VAL A 102 10.75 -0.24 -10.15
CA VAL A 102 11.41 -0.32 -8.83
C VAL A 102 11.02 -1.59 -8.05
N HIS A 103 9.84 -2.14 -8.30
CA HIS A 103 9.32 -3.32 -7.58
C HIS A 103 9.97 -4.62 -8.05
N VAL A 104 10.37 -4.70 -9.32
CA VAL A 104 11.05 -5.86 -9.92
C VAL A 104 12.58 -5.67 -10.02
N SER A 105 13.10 -4.46 -9.77
CA SER A 105 14.54 -4.21 -9.81
C SER A 105 15.28 -4.59 -8.51
N THR A 106 16.55 -5.00 -8.68
CA THR A 106 17.47 -5.49 -7.64
C THR A 106 18.41 -4.41 -7.09
N GLY A 107 18.02 -3.13 -7.12
CA GLY A 107 18.85 -2.04 -6.59
C GLY A 107 19.07 -2.12 -5.07
N HIS A 108 20.30 -1.91 -4.60
CA HIS A 108 20.64 -1.97 -3.16
C HIS A 108 19.75 -1.05 -2.28
N PHE A 109 19.32 0.10 -2.82
CA PHE A 109 18.43 1.03 -2.11
C PHE A 109 16.96 0.58 -2.08
N THR A 110 16.52 -0.22 -3.04
CA THR A 110 15.14 -0.73 -3.12
C THR A 110 14.96 -1.96 -2.24
N GLU A 111 16.02 -2.76 -2.05
CA GLU A 111 16.03 -3.92 -1.15
C GLU A 111 15.77 -3.57 0.31
N MET A 112 16.16 -2.38 0.77
CA MET A 112 15.98 -1.97 2.17
C MET A 112 14.55 -1.47 2.48
N LYS A 113 13.81 -1.01 1.48
CA LYS A 113 12.49 -0.37 1.67
C LYS A 113 11.38 -1.42 1.80
N VAL A 114 10.83 -1.53 3.01
CA VAL A 114 9.72 -2.45 3.32
C VAL A 114 8.48 -2.12 2.50
N SER A 115 8.21 -0.83 2.28
CA SER A 115 7.04 -0.35 1.52
C SER A 115 6.99 -0.94 0.11
N ILE A 116 8.13 -1.05 -0.58
CA ILE A 116 8.22 -1.63 -1.93
C ILE A 116 7.84 -3.11 -1.91
N ALA A 117 8.33 -3.88 -0.94
CA ALA A 117 7.98 -5.29 -0.81
C ALA A 117 6.48 -5.46 -0.54
N VAL A 118 5.92 -4.69 0.39
CA VAL A 118 4.50 -4.75 0.74
C VAL A 118 3.62 -4.34 -0.44
N GLN A 119 4.02 -3.32 -1.19
CA GLN A 119 3.30 -2.82 -2.36
C GLN A 119 3.31 -3.83 -3.51
N LEU A 120 4.44 -4.50 -3.76
CA LEU A 120 4.53 -5.59 -4.73
C LEU A 120 3.48 -6.68 -4.44
N PHE A 121 3.48 -7.22 -3.21
CA PHE A 121 2.57 -8.31 -2.84
C PHE A 121 1.09 -7.89 -2.76
N ARG A 122 0.82 -6.61 -2.54
CA ARG A 122 -0.55 -6.08 -2.45
C ARG A 122 -1.18 -5.78 -3.82
N GLU A 123 -0.43 -5.13 -4.72
CA GLU A 123 -0.98 -4.57 -5.95
C GLU A 123 -0.90 -5.55 -7.13
N ALA A 124 0.11 -6.43 -7.17
CA ALA A 124 0.29 -7.37 -8.28
C ALA A 124 -0.85 -8.39 -8.46
N PRO A 125 -1.47 -8.97 -7.41
CA PRO A 125 -2.54 -9.94 -7.59
C PRO A 125 -3.71 -9.45 -8.45
N ALA A 126 -4.14 -8.20 -8.24
CA ALA A 126 -5.26 -7.62 -9.01
C ALA A 126 -4.88 -7.40 -10.48
N GLY A 127 -3.65 -6.93 -10.75
CA GLY A 127 -3.16 -6.75 -12.11
C GLY A 127 -3.02 -8.06 -12.88
N ILE A 128 -2.44 -9.09 -12.24
CA ILE A 128 -2.29 -10.43 -12.83
C ILE A 128 -3.66 -11.02 -13.19
N ARG A 129 -4.61 -11.01 -12.25
CA ARG A 129 -5.98 -11.53 -12.48
C ARG A 129 -6.71 -10.80 -13.59
N TYR A 130 -6.51 -9.49 -13.70
CA TYR A 130 -7.12 -8.70 -14.76
C TYR A 130 -6.59 -9.11 -16.14
N LEU A 131 -5.27 -9.30 -16.28
CA LEU A 131 -4.68 -9.76 -17.54
C LEU A 131 -5.06 -11.21 -17.89
N ILE A 132 -5.25 -12.08 -16.89
CA ILE A 132 -5.80 -13.43 -17.10
C ILE A 132 -7.23 -13.33 -17.67
N GLN A 133 -8.09 -12.48 -17.09
CA GLN A 133 -9.46 -12.28 -17.59
C GLN A 133 -9.51 -11.75 -19.03
N LYS A 134 -8.54 -10.92 -19.42
CA LYS A 134 -8.41 -10.41 -20.81
C LYS A 134 -7.68 -11.38 -21.75
N GLY A 135 -7.27 -12.57 -21.27
CA GLY A 135 -6.57 -13.58 -22.07
C GLY A 135 -5.14 -13.22 -22.46
N LYS A 136 -4.52 -12.23 -21.79
CA LYS A 136 -3.13 -11.81 -22.05
C LYS A 136 -2.11 -12.62 -21.25
N LEU A 137 -2.48 -13.07 -20.05
CA LEU A 137 -1.69 -13.98 -19.22
C LEU A 137 -2.29 -15.39 -19.21
N PRO A 138 -1.47 -16.45 -19.08
CA PRO A 138 -1.98 -17.81 -18.91
C PRO A 138 -2.68 -17.96 -17.56
N ALA A 139 -3.66 -18.88 -17.50
CA ALA A 139 -4.39 -19.17 -16.25
C ALA A 139 -3.45 -19.61 -15.11
N GLU A 140 -2.32 -20.24 -15.45
CA GLU A 140 -1.29 -20.66 -14.48
C GLU A 140 -0.74 -19.50 -13.62
N ALA A 141 -0.75 -18.26 -14.13
CA ALA A 141 -0.32 -17.07 -13.39
C ALA A 141 -1.19 -16.77 -12.15
N GLU A 142 -2.37 -17.39 -12.02
CA GLU A 142 -3.19 -17.31 -10.80
C GLU A 142 -2.43 -17.85 -9.58
N ALA A 143 -1.51 -18.80 -9.77
CA ALA A 143 -0.65 -19.29 -8.67
C ALA A 143 0.22 -18.17 -8.08
N THR A 144 0.74 -17.28 -8.93
CA THR A 144 1.50 -16.08 -8.52
C THR A 144 0.60 -15.10 -7.78
N ALA A 145 -0.58 -14.77 -8.34
CA ALA A 145 -1.53 -13.85 -7.72
C ALA A 145 -1.97 -14.34 -6.33
N TRP A 146 -2.34 -15.61 -6.21
CA TRP A 146 -2.75 -16.23 -4.94
C TRP A 146 -1.63 -16.22 -3.90
N PHE A 147 -0.40 -16.57 -4.29
CA PHE A 147 0.73 -16.60 -3.36
C PHE A 147 1.08 -15.19 -2.82
N PHE A 148 1.02 -14.19 -3.69
CA PHE A 148 1.27 -12.80 -3.31
C PHE A 148 0.19 -12.28 -2.37
N GLU A 149 -1.08 -12.59 -2.66
CA GLU A 149 -2.20 -12.26 -1.79
C GLU A 149 -2.06 -12.89 -0.40
N LEU A 150 -1.68 -14.18 -0.33
CA LEU A 150 -1.42 -14.88 0.93
C LEU A 150 -0.33 -14.18 1.77
N LEU A 151 0.80 -13.82 1.14
CA LEU A 151 1.88 -13.12 1.83
C LEU A 151 1.47 -11.72 2.30
N TRP A 152 0.69 -11.00 1.51
CA TRP A 152 0.18 -9.69 1.88
C TRP A 152 -0.81 -9.78 3.06
N ARG A 153 -1.76 -10.73 3.02
CA ARG A 153 -2.71 -10.99 4.13
C ARG A 153 -1.97 -11.37 5.41
N TRP A 154 -1.00 -12.29 5.30
CA TRP A 154 -0.13 -12.66 6.41
C TRP A 154 0.57 -11.43 6.99
N TYR A 155 1.22 -10.60 6.17
CA TYR A 155 1.94 -9.44 6.66
C TYR A 155 1.01 -8.39 7.30
N SER A 156 -0.19 -8.20 6.75
CA SER A 156 -1.19 -7.28 7.30
C SER A 156 -1.63 -7.69 8.71
N LEU A 157 -1.80 -9.00 8.95
CA LEU A 157 -2.08 -9.55 10.28
C LEU A 157 -0.87 -9.43 11.22
N MET A 158 0.34 -9.58 10.71
CA MET A 158 1.59 -9.51 11.50
C MET A 158 2.06 -8.08 11.80
N SER A 159 1.49 -7.07 11.13
CA SER A 159 1.87 -5.64 11.26
C SER A 159 0.70 -4.75 11.67
N SER A 160 -0.33 -5.32 12.28
CA SER A 160 -1.56 -4.63 12.63
C SER A 160 -1.36 -3.59 13.74
N ARG A 161 -1.66 -2.32 13.41
CA ARG A 161 -1.54 -1.15 14.29
C ARG A 161 -2.88 -0.65 14.83
N HIS A 162 -3.98 -1.02 14.19
CA HIS A 162 -5.32 -0.51 14.52
C HIS A 162 -6.22 -1.64 15.04
N PRO A 163 -7.08 -1.37 16.03
CA PRO A 163 -7.99 -2.38 16.58
C PRO A 163 -8.86 -3.09 15.54
N VAL A 164 -9.17 -2.42 14.42
CA VAL A 164 -10.00 -2.97 13.32
C VAL A 164 -9.34 -4.18 12.64
N LEU A 165 -8.01 -4.18 12.51
CA LEU A 165 -7.24 -5.25 11.89
C LEU A 165 -6.51 -6.11 12.93
N ALA A 166 -6.75 -5.87 14.22
CA ALA A 166 -6.07 -6.55 15.31
C ALA A 166 -6.61 -7.99 15.43
N LEU A 167 -5.79 -8.90 15.93
CA LEU A 167 -6.30 -10.20 16.35
C LEU A 167 -7.21 -9.98 17.55
N SER A 168 -8.50 -10.23 17.38
CA SER A 168 -9.55 -9.89 18.34
C SER A 168 -10.61 -10.95 18.33
N LYS A 169 -11.11 -11.34 19.50
CA LYS A 169 -12.24 -12.26 19.64
C LYS A 169 -13.60 -11.58 19.66
N ILE A 170 -13.66 -10.26 19.42
CA ILE A 170 -14.94 -9.54 19.29
C ILE A 170 -15.76 -10.12 18.13
N ASP A 171 -15.09 -10.45 17.03
CA ASP A 171 -15.69 -11.06 15.85
C ASP A 171 -15.02 -12.42 15.62
N VAL A 172 -15.69 -13.48 16.09
CA VAL A 172 -15.15 -14.85 16.10
C VAL A 172 -14.87 -15.35 14.68
N ALA A 173 -15.73 -15.03 13.72
CA ALA A 173 -15.54 -15.45 12.33
C ALA A 173 -14.28 -14.83 11.73
N LYS A 174 -14.05 -13.53 11.95
CA LYS A 174 -12.82 -12.86 11.50
C LYS A 174 -11.58 -13.38 12.22
N TYR A 175 -11.69 -13.70 13.50
CA TYR A 175 -10.61 -14.31 14.26
C TYR A 175 -10.22 -15.67 13.67
N GLU A 176 -11.18 -16.56 13.43
CA GLU A 176 -10.95 -17.87 12.84
C GLU A 176 -10.36 -17.76 11.43
N GLU A 177 -10.86 -16.83 10.60
CA GLU A 177 -10.29 -16.56 9.29
C GLU A 177 -8.83 -16.07 9.37
N ALA A 178 -8.53 -15.18 10.31
CA ALA A 178 -7.17 -14.68 10.52
C ALA A 178 -6.22 -15.81 10.96
N ILE A 179 -6.63 -16.64 11.91
CA ILE A 179 -5.86 -17.79 12.38
C ILE A 179 -5.66 -18.82 11.25
N ALA A 180 -6.71 -19.12 10.48
CA ALA A 180 -6.62 -19.99 9.31
C ALA A 180 -5.64 -19.44 8.26
N THR A 181 -5.67 -18.12 8.01
CA THR A 181 -4.71 -17.45 7.11
C THR A 181 -3.27 -17.61 7.60
N LEU A 182 -3.02 -17.45 8.91
CA LEU A 182 -1.69 -17.62 9.50
C LEU A 182 -1.19 -19.07 9.38
N HIS A 183 -2.04 -20.06 9.66
CA HIS A 183 -1.70 -21.47 9.46
C HIS A 183 -1.45 -21.83 7.99
N LEU A 184 -2.28 -21.30 7.08
CA LEU A 184 -2.12 -21.49 5.64
C LEU A 184 -0.79 -20.92 5.15
N ALA A 185 -0.39 -19.74 5.63
CA ALA A 185 0.91 -19.15 5.33
C ALA A 185 2.06 -20.04 5.84
N GLN A 186 1.99 -20.54 7.08
CA GLN A 186 3.00 -21.47 7.61
C GLN A 186 3.10 -22.75 6.80
N HIS A 187 1.97 -23.37 6.47
CA HIS A 187 1.92 -24.61 5.69
C HIS A 187 2.52 -24.37 4.30
N THR A 188 2.04 -23.36 3.58
CA THR A 188 2.52 -23.03 2.23
C THR A 188 4.02 -22.77 2.21
N LEU A 189 4.55 -21.94 3.12
CA LEU A 189 5.97 -21.60 3.14
C LEU A 189 6.86 -22.73 3.65
N ARG A 190 6.32 -23.69 4.41
CA ARG A 190 7.04 -24.90 4.82
C ARG A 190 7.32 -25.83 3.63
N HIS A 191 6.40 -25.91 2.68
CA HIS A 191 6.47 -26.87 1.56
C HIS A 191 6.90 -26.26 0.22
N VAL A 192 6.90 -24.92 0.10
CA VAL A 192 7.35 -24.23 -1.12
C VAL A 192 8.86 -24.45 -1.39
N LYS A 193 9.20 -24.64 -2.66
CA LYS A 193 10.60 -24.70 -3.13
C LYS A 193 11.03 -23.34 -3.66
N MET A 194 11.96 -22.68 -2.96
CA MET A 194 12.50 -21.37 -3.33
C MET A 194 13.85 -21.49 -4.07
N GLY A 195 13.85 -22.19 -5.20
CA GLY A 195 15.05 -22.51 -5.98
C GLY A 195 15.80 -23.70 -5.41
N THR A 196 16.98 -23.46 -4.83
CA THR A 196 17.82 -24.55 -4.30
C THR A 196 17.14 -25.27 -3.13
N ALA A 197 17.41 -26.58 -3.00
CA ALA A 197 16.81 -27.46 -1.99
C ALA A 197 17.13 -27.10 -0.52
N HIS A 198 17.98 -26.09 -0.28
CA HIS A 198 18.35 -25.64 1.05
C HIS A 198 17.27 -24.77 1.69
N TRP A 199 16.96 -25.10 2.94
CA TRP A 199 16.06 -24.34 3.80
C TRP A 199 16.51 -22.89 3.96
N LYS A 200 15.62 -21.94 3.68
CA LYS A 200 15.96 -20.51 3.68
C LYS A 200 15.66 -19.87 5.04
N PRO A 201 16.49 -18.92 5.51
CA PRO A 201 16.21 -18.16 6.73
C PRO A 201 14.89 -17.38 6.70
N SER A 202 14.41 -16.96 5.51
CA SER A 202 13.10 -16.30 5.35
C SER A 202 11.94 -17.25 5.66
N GLN A 203 12.03 -18.53 5.26
CA GLN A 203 11.04 -19.55 5.61
C GLN A 203 11.02 -19.78 7.12
N ALA A 204 12.18 -20.01 7.73
CA ALA A 204 12.30 -20.14 9.19
C ALA A 204 11.73 -18.92 9.93
N GLY A 205 12.05 -17.71 9.46
CA GLY A 205 11.56 -16.46 10.06
C GLY A 205 10.04 -16.34 10.02
N LEU A 206 9.40 -16.69 8.89
CA LEU A 206 7.94 -16.69 8.78
C LEU A 206 7.31 -17.72 9.72
N LEU A 207 7.83 -18.94 9.76
CA LEU A 207 7.30 -20.01 10.61
C LEU A 207 7.39 -19.63 12.10
N ILE A 208 8.56 -19.15 12.54
CA ILE A 208 8.79 -18.77 13.95
C ILE A 208 7.92 -17.58 14.34
N SER A 209 7.94 -16.49 13.57
CA SER A 209 7.16 -15.29 13.90
C SER A 209 5.66 -15.59 13.96
N THR A 210 5.15 -16.40 13.03
CA THR A 210 3.74 -16.81 13.04
C THR A 210 3.42 -17.70 14.25
N SER A 211 4.30 -18.64 14.60
CA SER A 211 4.09 -19.51 15.77
C SER A 211 4.04 -18.72 17.08
N VAL A 212 4.89 -17.69 17.20
CA VAL A 212 4.88 -16.76 18.34
C VAL A 212 3.56 -15.99 18.40
N VAL A 213 3.10 -15.43 17.29
CA VAL A 213 1.83 -14.69 17.26
C VAL A 213 0.64 -15.57 17.61
N LEU A 214 0.60 -16.81 17.10
CA LEU A 214 -0.44 -17.78 17.45
C LEU A 214 -0.43 -18.13 18.94
N SER A 215 0.75 -18.43 19.50
CA SER A 215 0.91 -18.75 20.93
C SER A 215 0.52 -17.57 21.82
N LEU A 216 0.92 -16.34 21.45
CA LEU A 216 0.54 -15.13 22.16
C LEU A 216 -0.95 -14.80 22.01
N ALA A 217 -1.56 -15.10 20.86
CA ALA A 217 -3.00 -14.96 20.66
C ALA A 217 -3.78 -15.86 21.60
N GLU A 218 -3.37 -17.11 21.74
CA GLU A 218 -3.97 -18.04 22.69
C GLU A 218 -3.77 -17.58 24.14
N GLU A 219 -2.54 -17.28 24.57
CA GLU A 219 -2.25 -16.85 25.93
C GLU A 219 -2.97 -15.55 26.32
N LEU A 220 -2.89 -14.51 25.49
CA LEU A 220 -3.43 -13.21 25.84
C LEU A 220 -4.96 -13.16 25.66
N LEU A 221 -5.51 -13.73 24.58
CA LEU A 221 -6.95 -13.66 24.32
C LEU A 221 -7.75 -14.76 25.06
N CYS A 222 -7.23 -15.99 25.15
CA CYS A 222 -7.94 -17.09 25.82
C CYS A 222 -7.69 -17.10 27.33
N HIS A 223 -6.42 -17.08 27.75
CA HIS A 223 -6.07 -17.31 29.16
C HIS A 223 -6.11 -16.03 30.00
N ARG A 224 -5.76 -14.88 29.42
CA ARG A 224 -5.71 -13.59 30.14
C ARG A 224 -6.87 -12.64 29.87
N GLY A 225 -7.75 -12.97 28.93
CA GLY A 225 -8.96 -12.18 28.64
C GLY A 225 -8.72 -10.81 28.01
N TYR A 226 -7.60 -10.60 27.31
CA TYR A 226 -7.39 -9.38 26.53
C TYR A 226 -8.39 -9.30 25.37
N THR A 227 -8.87 -8.10 25.06
CA THR A 227 -9.86 -7.89 23.99
C THR A 227 -9.26 -8.09 22.59
N TYR A 228 -8.05 -7.56 22.36
CA TYR A 228 -7.35 -7.65 21.08
C TYR A 228 -5.83 -7.54 21.25
N ILE A 229 -5.07 -7.98 20.25
CA ILE A 229 -3.61 -7.89 20.19
C ILE A 229 -3.16 -7.10 18.97
N LEU A 230 -2.31 -6.09 19.22
CA LEU A 230 -1.64 -5.31 18.17
C LEU A 230 -0.29 -5.93 17.85
N THR A 231 -0.24 -6.76 16.81
CA THR A 231 0.96 -7.47 16.36
C THR A 231 2.08 -6.53 15.92
N SER A 232 1.77 -5.29 15.51
CA SER A 232 2.80 -4.29 15.20
C SER A 232 3.70 -3.94 16.39
N ARG A 233 3.26 -4.19 17.63
CA ARG A 233 4.06 -3.95 18.84
C ARG A 233 5.12 -5.03 19.07
N LEU A 234 5.05 -6.12 18.32
CA LEU A 234 6.01 -7.21 18.38
C LEU A 234 7.16 -7.04 17.36
N SER A 235 7.08 -6.03 16.48
CA SER A 235 8.16 -5.71 15.53
C SER A 235 9.23 -4.81 16.15
N GLN A 236 10.38 -4.74 15.48
CA GLN A 236 11.50 -3.88 15.90
C GLN A 236 11.43 -2.46 15.28
N ASP A 237 10.32 -2.10 14.63
CA ASP A 237 10.14 -0.78 13.99
C ASP A 237 10.36 0.36 14.99
N CYS A 238 9.97 0.17 16.25
CA CYS A 238 10.17 1.18 17.30
C CYS A 238 11.65 1.49 17.52
N LEU A 239 12.54 0.50 17.42
CA LEU A 239 13.99 0.67 17.52
C LEU A 239 14.55 1.35 16.26
N GLU A 240 14.07 0.97 15.08
CA GLU A 240 14.49 1.60 13.82
C GLU A 240 14.09 3.08 13.73
N ASN A 241 12.94 3.44 14.30
CA ASN A 241 12.50 4.83 14.42
C ASN A 241 13.44 5.65 15.32
N ILE A 242 13.93 5.06 16.43
CA ILE A 242 14.94 5.71 17.27
C ILE A 242 16.23 5.94 16.49
N PHE A 243 16.68 4.96 15.69
CA PHE A 243 17.84 5.16 14.82
C PHE A 243 17.65 6.30 13.82
N SER A 244 16.45 6.43 13.25
CA SER A 244 16.11 7.55 12.37
C SER A 244 16.23 8.89 13.08
N ILE A 245 15.68 9.02 14.30
CA ILE A 245 15.77 10.26 15.11
C ILE A 245 17.23 10.61 15.40
N VAL A 246 18.07 9.64 15.76
CA VAL A 246 19.50 9.88 16.00
C VAL A 246 20.19 10.34 14.71
N ARG A 247 19.85 9.76 13.56
CA ARG A 247 20.44 10.09 12.26
C ARG A 247 19.95 11.43 11.67
N MET A 248 18.82 11.97 12.14
CA MET A 248 18.36 13.30 11.72
C MET A 248 19.38 14.40 12.04
N LYS A 249 20.08 14.30 13.17
CA LYS A 249 21.13 15.26 13.54
C LYS A 249 22.40 15.08 12.71
N LYS A 250 22.74 13.83 12.41
CA LYS A 250 23.94 13.48 11.65
C LYS A 250 23.71 12.12 10.96
N PRO A 251 23.74 12.03 9.61
CA PRO A 251 23.43 10.80 8.89
C PRO A 251 24.31 9.60 9.30
N THR A 252 25.57 9.85 9.62
CA THR A 252 26.56 8.86 10.10
C THR A 252 27.13 9.29 11.45
N PRO A 253 26.42 9.04 12.57
CA PRO A 253 26.85 9.46 13.90
C PRO A 253 28.01 8.57 14.41
N SER A 254 28.95 9.17 15.14
CA SER A 254 29.96 8.42 15.90
C SER A 254 29.33 7.78 17.14
N ALA A 255 30.04 6.85 17.79
CA ALA A 255 29.56 6.24 19.04
C ALA A 255 29.29 7.29 20.15
N TYR A 256 30.10 8.36 20.20
CA TYR A 256 29.89 9.48 21.11
C TYR A 256 28.61 10.26 20.76
N ASP A 257 28.39 10.54 19.47
CA ASP A 257 27.19 11.22 18.99
C ASP A 257 25.93 10.43 19.34
N VAL A 258 25.95 9.11 19.16
CA VAL A 258 24.85 8.20 19.53
C VAL A 258 24.60 8.24 21.04
N LYS A 259 25.65 8.17 21.87
CA LYS A 259 25.52 8.26 23.33
C LYS A 259 24.88 9.58 23.76
N CYS A 260 25.32 10.71 23.20
CA CYS A 260 24.77 12.02 23.51
C CYS A 260 23.32 12.17 23.02
N ALA A 261 23.03 11.70 21.80
CA ALA A 261 21.67 11.71 21.26
C ALA A 261 20.72 10.86 22.12
N LEU A 262 21.13 9.65 22.53
CA LEU A 262 20.33 8.80 23.41
C LEU A 262 20.08 9.45 24.77
N LYS A 263 21.09 10.09 25.39
CA LYS A 263 20.89 10.86 26.63
C LYS A 263 19.81 11.92 26.47
N LEU A 264 19.87 12.69 25.38
CA LEU A 264 18.89 13.73 25.08
C LEU A 264 17.49 13.15 24.81
N VAL A 265 17.40 12.04 24.08
CA VAL A 265 16.12 11.34 23.84
C VAL A 265 15.52 10.86 25.15
N CYS A 266 16.32 10.23 26.03
CA CYS A 266 15.84 9.78 27.33
C CYS A 266 15.35 10.94 28.21
N VAL A 267 16.10 12.05 28.27
CA VAL A 267 15.69 13.22 29.06
C VAL A 267 14.45 13.88 28.44
N GLY A 268 14.41 14.06 27.12
CA GLY A 268 13.30 14.67 26.40
C GLY A 268 11.97 13.90 26.50
N GLN A 269 12.00 12.59 26.74
CA GLN A 269 10.78 11.79 26.98
C GLN A 269 10.07 12.13 28.29
N PHE A 270 10.79 12.68 29.28
CA PHE A 270 10.22 13.05 30.58
C PHE A 270 10.10 14.56 30.78
N LEU A 271 10.67 15.35 29.87
CA LEU A 271 10.51 16.80 29.83
C LEU A 271 9.24 17.16 29.07
N HIS A 272 8.16 17.37 29.82
CA HIS A 272 6.96 18.04 29.32
C HIS A 272 6.76 19.32 30.14
N THR A 273 6.33 20.39 29.48
CA THR A 273 5.83 21.57 30.19
C THR A 273 4.59 21.13 30.99
N PRO A 274 4.58 21.33 32.32
CA PRO A 274 3.41 21.01 33.12
C PRO A 274 2.22 21.81 32.61
N LYS A 275 1.07 21.17 32.37
CA LYS A 275 -0.17 21.87 31.96
C LYS A 275 -0.72 22.81 33.07
N SER A 276 -0.12 22.77 34.26
CA SER A 276 -0.50 23.55 35.44
C SER A 276 0.36 24.79 35.66
N THR A 277 1.19 25.20 34.70
CA THR A 277 2.00 26.42 34.85
C THR A 277 1.11 27.65 34.73
N SER A 278 1.24 28.57 35.68
CA SER A 278 0.51 29.85 35.74
C SER A 278 1.04 30.91 34.74
N TYR A 279 1.89 30.51 33.80
CA TYR A 279 2.51 31.37 32.81
C TYR A 279 1.80 31.17 31.47
N ASP A 280 1.42 32.26 30.80
CA ASP A 280 0.94 32.22 29.42
C ASP A 280 2.00 31.57 28.53
N THR A 281 1.56 30.75 27.58
CA THR A 281 2.44 30.21 26.54
C THR A 281 3.04 31.38 25.78
N ASP A 282 4.37 31.49 25.82
CA ASP A 282 5.10 32.47 25.03
C ASP A 282 4.87 32.17 23.54
N ASP A 283 4.09 33.02 22.86
CA ASP A 283 3.81 32.93 21.43
C ASP A 283 5.01 33.35 20.57
N SER A 284 6.17 33.62 21.17
CA SER A 284 7.39 33.93 20.43
C SER A 284 7.85 32.70 19.63
N LEU A 285 7.83 32.85 18.30
CA LEU A 285 8.44 31.90 17.38
C LEU A 285 9.91 31.72 17.74
N HIS A 286 10.27 30.56 18.27
CA HIS A 286 11.67 30.25 18.47
C HIS A 286 12.34 30.12 17.09
N LEU A 287 13.59 30.54 16.97
CA LEU A 287 14.39 30.34 15.74
C LEU A 287 14.43 28.88 15.28
N ALA A 288 14.20 27.93 16.19
CA ALA A 288 14.04 26.51 15.88
C ALA A 288 12.75 26.19 15.10
N ASP A 289 11.67 26.97 15.30
CA ASP A 289 10.38 26.81 14.61
C ASP A 289 10.41 27.29 13.16
N LEU A 290 11.35 28.20 12.83
CA LEU A 290 11.66 28.62 11.45
C LEU A 290 12.21 27.48 10.57
N LEU A 291 12.76 26.43 11.18
CA LEU A 291 13.23 25.22 10.50
C LEU A 291 12.11 24.17 10.40
N GLY A 292 10.92 24.45 10.94
CA GLY A 292 9.77 23.57 10.91
C GLY A 292 9.16 23.45 9.49
N PRO A 293 8.70 22.25 9.10
CA PRO A 293 8.11 22.01 7.78
C PRO A 293 6.81 22.81 7.53
N THR A 294 6.22 23.38 8.57
CA THR A 294 4.95 24.10 8.58
C THR A 294 5.00 25.44 7.82
N LEU A 295 6.18 26.06 7.71
CA LEU A 295 6.36 27.39 7.09
C LEU A 295 6.43 27.37 5.56
N ARG A 296 6.60 26.21 4.91
CA ARG A 296 6.61 26.07 3.44
C ARG A 296 5.24 26.30 2.76
N LYS A 297 4.23 26.78 3.49
CA LYS A 297 2.82 26.80 3.08
C LYS A 297 2.25 28.20 2.82
N GLN A 298 3.08 29.20 2.53
CA GLN A 298 2.56 30.45 1.99
C GLN A 298 2.46 30.32 0.46
N LEU A 299 1.22 30.21 -0.01
CA LEU A 299 0.85 30.19 -1.42
C LEU A 299 0.92 31.62 -1.96
N VAL A 300 1.73 31.82 -3.01
CA VAL A 300 1.72 33.05 -3.81
C VAL A 300 0.50 32.99 -4.72
N GLU A 301 -0.36 34.01 -4.66
CA GLU A 301 -1.44 34.21 -5.64
C GLU A 301 -0.82 34.72 -6.95
N PHE A 302 -1.04 33.99 -8.05
CA PHE A 302 -0.59 34.37 -9.39
C PHE A 302 -1.77 35.00 -10.15
N GLU A 303 -1.49 36.13 -10.83
CA GLU A 303 -2.43 36.85 -11.70
C GLU A 303 -2.77 36.04 -12.97
N ASP A 304 -4.02 36.16 -13.42
CA ASP A 304 -4.63 35.41 -14.52
C ASP A 304 -4.17 35.94 -15.89
N ASP A 305 -3.35 35.17 -16.61
CA ASP A 305 -3.18 35.33 -18.06
C ASP A 305 -4.13 34.36 -18.79
N GLU A 306 -5.01 34.90 -19.64
CA GLU A 306 -5.96 34.13 -20.45
C GLU A 306 -5.26 33.36 -21.57
N GLU A 307 -4.89 32.12 -21.32
CA GLU A 307 -4.56 31.17 -22.40
C GLU A 307 -5.84 30.58 -23.00
N GLN A 308 -6.20 31.02 -24.20
CA GLN A 308 -7.23 30.36 -25.02
C GLN A 308 -6.69 29.07 -25.64
N LEU A 309 -7.51 28.02 -25.60
CA LEU A 309 -7.19 26.69 -26.13
C LEU A 309 -7.89 26.49 -27.47
N GLY A 310 -7.15 25.99 -28.46
CA GLY A 310 -7.73 25.52 -29.73
C GLY A 310 -8.34 24.13 -29.60
N ASP A 311 -9.16 23.76 -30.57
CA ASP A 311 -9.84 22.47 -30.65
C ASP A 311 -8.82 21.31 -30.66
N LEU A 312 -8.84 20.53 -29.58
CA LEU A 312 -8.01 19.34 -29.42
C LEU A 312 -8.74 18.13 -30.01
N ILE A 313 -8.00 17.25 -30.70
CA ILE A 313 -8.56 16.02 -31.29
C ILE A 313 -8.89 15.04 -30.16
N ILE A 314 -10.15 14.63 -30.09
CA ILE A 314 -10.67 13.67 -29.11
C ILE A 314 -10.03 12.29 -29.38
N GLU A 315 -9.39 11.72 -28.37
CA GLU A 315 -8.84 10.35 -28.45
C GLU A 315 -9.81 9.37 -27.77
N GLU A 316 -10.21 8.32 -28.50
CA GLU A 316 -11.09 7.28 -27.95
C GLU A 316 -10.45 6.55 -26.76
N VAL A 317 -11.25 6.33 -25.72
CA VAL A 317 -10.86 5.58 -24.52
C VAL A 317 -11.06 4.09 -24.75
N SER A 318 -10.01 3.31 -24.50
CA SER A 318 -10.04 1.85 -24.63
C SER A 318 -10.90 1.17 -23.56
N SER A 319 -11.39 -0.05 -23.83
CA SER A 319 -12.17 -0.82 -22.86
C SER A 319 -11.42 -1.08 -21.54
N THR A 320 -10.09 -1.13 -21.57
CA THR A 320 -9.23 -1.28 -20.38
C THR A 320 -9.16 0.00 -19.56
N GLU A 321 -9.08 1.15 -20.22
CA GLU A 321 -9.13 2.44 -19.55
C GLU A 321 -10.50 2.69 -18.92
N CYS A 322 -11.60 2.25 -19.54
CA CYS A 322 -12.94 2.29 -18.94
C CYS A 322 -13.02 1.51 -17.61
N ASP A 323 -12.40 0.33 -17.52
CA ASP A 323 -12.32 -0.45 -16.26
C ASP A 323 -11.52 0.31 -15.17
N ILE A 324 -10.47 1.03 -15.57
CA ILE A 324 -9.64 1.84 -14.66
C ILE A 324 -10.39 3.11 -14.23
N LEU A 325 -11.06 3.77 -15.16
CA LEU A 325 -11.90 4.94 -14.91
C LEU A 325 -13.07 4.60 -13.98
N ALA A 326 -13.65 3.40 -14.08
CA ALA A 326 -14.68 2.96 -13.15
C ALA A 326 -14.14 2.87 -11.71
N TYR A 327 -12.97 2.25 -11.52
CA TYR A 327 -12.31 2.18 -10.21
C TYR A 327 -11.93 3.57 -9.68
N PHE A 328 -11.39 4.43 -10.55
CA PHE A 328 -11.04 5.81 -10.21
C PHE A 328 -12.27 6.67 -9.89
N GLY A 329 -13.35 6.50 -10.65
CA GLY A 329 -14.65 7.13 -10.46
C GLY A 329 -15.24 6.80 -9.10
N GLY A 330 -15.17 5.53 -8.67
CA GLY A 330 -15.56 5.11 -7.32
C GLY A 330 -14.81 5.86 -6.21
N PHE A 331 -13.51 6.13 -6.40
CA PHE A 331 -12.71 6.93 -5.48
C PHE A 331 -13.14 8.40 -5.45
N LEU A 332 -13.41 9.01 -6.61
CA LEU A 332 -13.91 10.38 -6.71
C LEU A 332 -15.28 10.52 -6.04
N LEU A 333 -16.17 9.56 -6.30
CA LEU A 333 -17.52 9.54 -5.75
C LEU A 333 -17.54 9.46 -4.22
N LYS A 334 -16.54 8.87 -3.57
CA LYS A 334 -16.46 8.88 -2.10
C LYS A 334 -16.46 10.30 -1.51
N ALA A 335 -15.75 11.23 -2.16
CA ALA A 335 -15.73 12.63 -1.73
C ALA A 335 -17.02 13.36 -2.08
N VAL A 336 -17.60 13.06 -3.25
CA VAL A 336 -18.88 13.62 -3.72
C VAL A 336 -20.02 13.18 -2.81
N LEU A 337 -20.12 11.89 -2.48
CA LEU A 337 -21.14 11.34 -1.57
C LEU A 337 -21.05 11.93 -0.16
N LYS A 338 -19.84 12.19 0.32
CA LYS A 338 -19.66 12.90 1.60
C LYS A 338 -20.18 14.34 1.54
N ALA A 339 -20.08 14.99 0.39
CA ALA A 339 -20.56 16.36 0.19
C ALA A 339 -22.07 16.45 -0.10
N THR A 340 -22.66 15.42 -0.69
CA THR A 340 -24.11 15.32 -0.95
C THR A 340 -24.89 14.81 0.26
N GLY A 341 -24.26 14.23 1.27
CA GLY A 341 -24.93 13.73 2.48
C GLY A 341 -25.85 12.52 2.20
N ASN A 342 -26.76 12.22 3.14
CA ASN A 342 -27.67 11.05 3.06
C ASN A 342 -28.85 11.23 2.07
N CYS A 343 -28.63 11.90 0.94
CA CYS A 343 -29.68 12.08 -0.07
C CYS A 343 -29.82 10.81 -0.92
N GLU A 344 -30.86 10.01 -0.68
CA GLU A 344 -31.13 8.78 -1.43
C GLU A 344 -31.30 8.97 -2.96
N PRO A 345 -32.03 9.98 -3.48
CA PRO A 345 -32.17 10.15 -4.93
C PRO A 345 -30.83 10.50 -5.60
N CYS A 346 -30.01 11.36 -4.97
CA CYS A 346 -28.65 11.64 -5.46
C CYS A 346 -27.77 10.37 -5.43
N ARG A 347 -27.92 9.52 -4.41
CA ARG A 347 -27.14 8.28 -4.30
C ARG A 347 -27.53 7.26 -5.37
N ALA A 348 -28.82 7.13 -5.66
CA ALA A 348 -29.32 6.22 -6.70
C ALA A 348 -28.82 6.59 -8.10
N VAL A 349 -28.69 7.90 -8.39
CA VAL A 349 -28.17 8.38 -9.68
C VAL A 349 -26.65 8.23 -9.77
N LEU A 350 -25.92 8.35 -8.66
CA LEU A 350 -24.45 8.31 -8.66
C LEU A 350 -23.87 6.90 -8.55
N VAL A 351 -24.60 5.94 -7.98
CA VAL A 351 -24.11 4.57 -7.69
C VAL A 351 -24.93 3.54 -8.45
N GLY A 352 -24.28 2.76 -9.31
CA GLY A 352 -24.88 1.66 -10.07
C GLY A 352 -24.30 0.29 -9.70
N GLU A 353 -25.12 -0.66 -9.26
CA GLU A 353 -24.64 -1.96 -8.76
C GLU A 353 -24.38 -3.02 -9.86
N LYS A 354 -25.01 -2.90 -11.04
CA LYS A 354 -25.04 -3.94 -12.09
C LYS A 354 -24.61 -3.42 -13.47
N GLU A 355 -23.58 -2.59 -13.52
CA GLU A 355 -23.23 -1.86 -14.74
C GLU A 355 -21.87 -2.25 -15.34
N SER A 356 -21.64 -1.82 -16.58
CA SER A 356 -20.47 -2.13 -17.40
C SER A 356 -19.16 -1.64 -16.74
N TYR A 357 -18.05 -2.33 -17.00
CA TYR A 357 -16.68 -1.96 -16.53
C TYR A 357 -16.32 -2.17 -15.04
N ASN A 358 -17.07 -3.02 -14.33
CA ASN A 358 -16.80 -3.32 -12.91
C ASN A 358 -15.72 -4.39 -12.65
N ALA A 359 -15.04 -4.89 -13.69
CA ALA A 359 -14.11 -6.01 -13.58
C ALA A 359 -12.94 -5.69 -12.62
N LEU A 360 -12.30 -4.53 -12.78
CA LEU A 360 -11.18 -4.12 -11.94
C LEU A 360 -11.62 -3.82 -10.50
N ILE A 361 -12.81 -3.25 -10.30
CA ILE A 361 -13.37 -2.99 -8.97
C ILE A 361 -13.56 -4.31 -8.21
N ASN A 362 -14.13 -5.32 -8.86
CA ASN A 362 -14.35 -6.62 -8.26
C ASN A 362 -13.03 -7.35 -7.92
N LEU A 363 -11.98 -7.14 -8.72
CA LEU A 363 -10.66 -7.72 -8.46
C LEU A 363 -9.87 -6.99 -7.35
N LYS A 364 -10.09 -5.69 -7.17
CA LYS A 364 -9.47 -4.90 -6.09
C LYS A 364 -10.26 -4.93 -4.77
N GLU A 365 -11.45 -5.52 -4.77
CA GLU A 365 -12.26 -5.69 -3.58
C GLU A 365 -11.73 -6.84 -2.71
N TYR A 366 -11.16 -6.50 -1.55
CA TYR A 366 -10.51 -7.49 -0.67
C TYR A 366 -11.49 -8.49 -0.03
N VAL A 367 -12.71 -8.07 0.26
CA VAL A 367 -13.75 -8.94 0.85
C VAL A 367 -14.78 -9.23 -0.23
N LYS A 368 -14.74 -10.44 -0.78
CA LYS A 368 -15.65 -10.88 -1.84
C LYS A 368 -17.10 -10.69 -1.40
N GLY A 369 -17.86 -9.88 -2.15
CA GLY A 369 -19.29 -9.63 -1.89
C GLY A 369 -19.62 -8.63 -0.78
N ALA A 370 -18.63 -7.94 -0.20
CA ALA A 370 -18.89 -6.94 0.84
C ALA A 370 -19.40 -5.58 0.29
N HIS A 371 -19.32 -5.36 -1.03
CA HIS A 371 -19.72 -4.12 -1.70
C HIS A 371 -19.16 -2.84 -1.02
N ASN A 372 -17.92 -2.91 -0.53
CA ASN A 372 -17.24 -1.82 0.17
C ASN A 372 -16.74 -0.74 -0.79
N LEU A 373 -16.44 -1.12 -2.04
CA LEU A 373 -16.05 -0.19 -3.09
C LEU A 373 -17.28 0.37 -3.79
N ILE A 374 -17.25 1.69 -4.04
CA ILE A 374 -18.33 2.41 -4.73
C ILE A 374 -18.22 2.12 -6.23
N ARG A 375 -19.33 1.71 -6.84
CA ARG A 375 -19.46 1.47 -8.27
C ARG A 375 -20.15 2.68 -8.90
N PRO A 376 -19.51 3.40 -9.83
CA PRO A 376 -20.12 4.55 -10.49
C PRO A 376 -21.29 4.11 -11.38
N SER A 377 -22.29 4.99 -11.54
CA SER A 377 -23.38 4.75 -12.48
C SER A 377 -22.96 4.95 -13.94
N ASN A 378 -23.73 4.45 -14.91
CA ASN A 378 -23.50 4.64 -16.34
C ASN A 378 -23.48 6.12 -16.73
N ALA A 379 -24.31 6.96 -16.08
CA ALA A 379 -24.32 8.40 -16.30
C ALA A 379 -22.98 9.02 -15.84
N VAL A 380 -22.48 8.62 -14.68
CA VAL A 380 -21.17 9.08 -14.17
C VAL A 380 -20.04 8.56 -15.06
N MET A 381 -20.12 7.31 -15.52
CA MET A 381 -19.13 6.73 -16.44
C MET A 381 -19.09 7.46 -17.79
N GLY A 382 -20.25 7.83 -18.35
CA GLY A 382 -20.30 8.65 -19.56
C GLY A 382 -19.52 9.95 -19.36
N VAL A 383 -19.79 10.68 -18.29
CA VAL A 383 -19.08 11.94 -17.98
C VAL A 383 -17.58 11.72 -17.79
N LEU A 384 -17.17 10.66 -17.09
CA LEU A 384 -15.75 10.35 -16.86
C LEU A 384 -15.01 9.96 -18.14
N VAL A 385 -15.67 9.27 -19.07
CA VAL A 385 -15.10 8.94 -20.38
C VAL A 385 -14.85 10.22 -21.17
N HIS A 386 -15.84 11.11 -21.29
CA HIS A 386 -15.66 12.39 -22.00
C HIS A 386 -14.55 13.23 -21.35
N PHE A 387 -14.50 13.28 -20.00
CA PHE A 387 -13.40 13.95 -19.31
C PHE A 387 -12.02 13.34 -19.61
N GLU A 388 -11.91 12.03 -19.81
CA GLU A 388 -10.63 11.38 -20.14
C GLU A 388 -10.26 11.56 -21.61
N GLU A 389 -11.20 11.48 -22.55
CA GLU A 389 -10.95 11.74 -23.97
C GLU A 389 -10.36 13.14 -24.19
N HIS A 390 -10.96 14.16 -23.57
CA HIS A 390 -10.43 15.52 -23.62
C HIS A 390 -9.10 15.64 -22.87
N PHE A 391 -8.93 14.98 -21.71
CA PHE A 391 -7.68 15.04 -20.96
C PHE A 391 -6.51 14.37 -21.71
N LYS A 392 -6.74 13.25 -22.40
CA LYS A 392 -5.71 12.57 -23.22
C LYS A 392 -5.21 13.46 -24.35
N ALA A 393 -6.11 14.22 -24.97
CA ALA A 393 -5.74 15.18 -25.99
C ALA A 393 -4.79 16.29 -25.46
N PHE A 394 -4.93 16.69 -24.18
CA PHE A 394 -3.94 17.58 -23.55
C PHE A 394 -2.59 16.92 -23.32
N VAL A 395 -2.60 15.65 -22.93
CA VAL A 395 -1.39 14.86 -22.66
C VAL A 395 -0.61 14.63 -23.94
N THR A 396 -1.26 14.27 -25.05
CA THR A 396 -0.59 14.01 -26.33
C THR A 396 -0.06 15.27 -27.00
N ALA A 397 -0.67 16.43 -26.71
CA ALA A 397 -0.16 17.72 -27.16
C ALA A 397 1.06 18.23 -26.33
N ASP A 398 1.46 17.54 -25.25
CA ASP A 398 2.49 17.93 -24.25
C ASP A 398 2.33 19.36 -23.67
N THR A 399 1.17 19.98 -23.90
CA THR A 399 0.88 21.37 -23.52
C THR A 399 0.63 21.55 -22.02
N ILE A 400 0.75 20.51 -21.19
CA ILE A 400 0.46 20.59 -19.76
C ILE A 400 1.63 21.22 -18.98
N LEU A 401 2.87 20.90 -19.35
CA LEU A 401 4.08 21.34 -18.65
C LEU A 401 4.47 22.79 -18.94
N ASP A 402 4.13 23.29 -20.12
CA ASP A 402 4.48 24.66 -20.56
C ASP A 402 3.57 25.73 -19.95
N ARG A 403 2.49 25.33 -19.27
CA ARG A 403 1.46 26.26 -18.78
C ARG A 403 1.72 26.73 -17.36
N LYS A 404 1.49 28.02 -17.13
CA LYS A 404 1.62 28.66 -15.80
C LYS A 404 0.62 28.13 -14.77
N ALA A 405 -0.61 27.78 -15.18
CA ALA A 405 -1.69 27.37 -14.28
C ALA A 405 -2.52 26.16 -14.79
N PRO A 406 -1.91 24.97 -14.94
CA PRO A 406 -2.54 23.82 -15.61
C PRO A 406 -3.85 23.36 -14.98
N PHE A 407 -4.00 23.48 -13.66
CA PHE A 407 -5.24 23.11 -12.98
C PHE A 407 -6.42 24.00 -13.37
N ARG A 408 -6.24 25.33 -13.46
CA ARG A 408 -7.33 26.27 -13.78
C ARG A 408 -7.72 26.17 -15.25
N THR A 409 -6.73 26.12 -16.14
CA THR A 409 -6.93 26.07 -17.59
C THR A 409 -7.67 24.80 -18.02
N ILE A 410 -7.23 23.63 -17.53
CA ILE A 410 -7.87 22.34 -17.86
C ILE A 410 -9.29 22.28 -17.25
N SER A 411 -9.48 22.78 -16.03
CA SER A 411 -10.81 22.80 -15.40
C SER A 411 -11.79 23.67 -16.19
N ARG A 412 -11.35 24.83 -16.69
CA ARG A 412 -12.19 25.72 -17.49
C ARG A 412 -12.57 25.09 -18.82
N PHE A 413 -11.58 24.54 -19.54
CA PHE A 413 -11.81 23.87 -20.82
C PHE A 413 -12.78 22.68 -20.70
N LEU A 414 -12.62 21.84 -19.68
CA LEU A 414 -13.53 20.71 -19.47
C LEU A 414 -14.94 21.16 -19.06
N ALA A 415 -15.09 22.28 -18.35
CA ALA A 415 -16.39 22.84 -18.03
C ALA A 415 -17.11 23.42 -19.26
N GLU A 416 -16.37 23.92 -20.24
CA GLU A 416 -16.91 24.49 -21.49
C GLU A 416 -17.24 23.42 -22.53
N ASN A 417 -16.49 22.32 -22.58
CA ASN A 417 -16.59 21.31 -23.65
C ASN A 417 -17.34 20.02 -23.26
N VAL A 418 -17.59 19.78 -21.97
CA VAL A 418 -18.25 18.54 -21.52
C VAL A 418 -19.58 18.82 -20.83
N GLU A 419 -20.67 18.37 -21.47
CA GLU A 419 -22.01 18.42 -20.86
C GLU A 419 -22.15 17.35 -19.78
N VAL A 420 -22.30 17.78 -18.53
CA VAL A 420 -22.52 16.87 -17.39
C VAL A 420 -24.00 16.53 -17.25
N ASN A 421 -24.46 15.52 -18.00
CA ASN A 421 -25.86 15.08 -17.95
C ASN A 421 -26.11 14.07 -16.81
N LEU A 422 -26.24 14.59 -15.57
CA LEU A 422 -26.68 13.82 -14.40
C LEU A 422 -28.18 14.04 -14.12
N GLU A 423 -29.04 13.41 -14.92
CA GLU A 423 -30.49 13.46 -14.73
C GLU A 423 -30.92 12.78 -13.42
N GLY A 424 -31.69 13.49 -12.57
CA GLY A 424 -32.20 12.97 -11.29
C GLY A 424 -31.44 13.42 -10.03
N VAL A 425 -30.34 14.15 -10.15
CA VAL A 425 -29.71 14.83 -9.00
C VAL A 425 -30.56 16.03 -8.60
N CYS A 426 -30.82 16.20 -7.29
CA CYS A 426 -31.59 17.34 -6.79
C CYS A 426 -31.03 18.67 -7.31
N SER A 427 -31.91 19.53 -7.86
CA SER A 427 -31.54 20.82 -8.46
C SER A 427 -30.70 21.71 -7.53
N CYS A 428 -30.94 21.66 -6.22
CA CYS A 428 -30.16 22.40 -5.22
C CYS A 428 -28.74 21.88 -4.97
N ARG A 429 -28.38 20.71 -5.50
CA ARG A 429 -27.08 20.05 -5.30
C ARG A 429 -26.35 19.69 -6.59
N LYS A 430 -27.02 19.81 -7.74
CA LYS A 430 -26.50 19.47 -9.07
C LYS A 430 -25.19 20.22 -9.36
N GLU A 431 -25.21 21.54 -9.32
CA GLU A 431 -24.03 22.40 -9.57
C GLU A 431 -22.85 22.09 -8.63
N LYS A 432 -23.15 21.80 -7.36
CA LYS A 432 -22.12 21.45 -6.36
C LYS A 432 -21.48 20.09 -6.65
N VAL A 433 -22.26 19.12 -7.11
CA VAL A 433 -21.78 17.77 -7.48
C VAL A 433 -20.90 17.84 -8.72
N GLU A 434 -21.35 18.56 -9.75
CA GLU A 434 -20.63 18.72 -11.01
C GLU A 434 -19.28 19.41 -10.80
N ARG A 435 -19.27 20.54 -10.08
CA ARG A 435 -18.03 21.25 -9.73
C ARG A 435 -17.08 20.38 -8.92
N LEU A 436 -17.58 19.65 -7.92
CA LEU A 436 -16.74 18.77 -7.10
C LEU A 436 -16.18 17.59 -7.89
N LEU A 437 -16.98 17.00 -8.78
CA LEU A 437 -16.55 15.90 -9.63
C LEU A 437 -15.42 16.37 -10.56
N LEU A 438 -15.62 17.50 -11.24
CA LEU A 438 -14.64 18.12 -12.13
C LEU A 438 -13.34 18.48 -11.40
N GLU A 439 -13.41 19.26 -10.32
CA GLU A 439 -12.23 19.68 -9.56
C GLU A 439 -11.43 18.48 -9.03
N LYS A 440 -12.12 17.43 -8.57
CA LYS A 440 -11.47 16.23 -8.02
C LYS A 440 -10.89 15.37 -9.12
N TYR A 441 -11.56 15.27 -10.27
CA TYR A 441 -11.07 14.59 -11.46
C TYR A 441 -9.77 15.26 -11.93
N VAL A 442 -9.81 16.55 -12.27
CA VAL A 442 -8.64 17.29 -12.80
C VAL A 442 -7.48 17.26 -11.82
N ARG A 443 -7.73 17.51 -10.53
CA ARG A 443 -6.67 17.49 -9.50
C ARG A 443 -6.01 16.11 -9.41
N SER A 444 -6.81 15.05 -9.44
CA SER A 444 -6.30 13.69 -9.27
C SER A 444 -5.60 13.20 -10.53
N ARG A 445 -6.16 13.46 -11.72
CA ARG A 445 -5.59 13.06 -13.01
C ARG A 445 -4.30 13.81 -13.35
N LEU A 446 -4.25 15.12 -13.08
CA LEU A 446 -3.03 15.92 -13.22
C LEU A 446 -1.91 15.41 -12.29
N ARG A 447 -2.25 15.04 -11.05
CA ARG A 447 -1.29 14.43 -10.12
C ARG A 447 -0.77 13.07 -10.62
N MET A 448 -1.62 12.25 -11.23
CA MET A 448 -1.22 10.97 -11.82
C MET A 448 -0.23 11.19 -12.96
N HIS A 449 -0.58 12.08 -13.90
CA HIS A 449 0.25 12.42 -15.06
C HIS A 449 1.63 12.97 -14.64
N LEU A 450 1.67 13.98 -13.76
CA LEU A 450 2.92 14.57 -13.28
C LEU A 450 3.81 13.56 -12.53
N ARG A 451 3.21 12.64 -11.75
CA ARG A 451 3.98 11.58 -11.08
C ARG A 451 4.62 10.62 -12.08
N GLN A 452 3.94 10.31 -13.18
CA GLN A 452 4.44 9.41 -14.21
C GLN A 452 5.54 10.06 -15.05
N GLN A 453 5.38 11.33 -15.43
CA GLN A 453 6.45 12.06 -16.09
C GLN A 453 7.68 12.19 -15.19
N MET A 454 7.51 12.51 -13.89
CA MET A 454 8.62 12.53 -12.95
C MET A 454 9.31 11.16 -12.83
N ALA A 455 8.54 10.05 -12.83
CA ALA A 455 9.11 8.71 -12.83
C ALA A 455 9.95 8.42 -14.08
N ARG A 456 9.47 8.81 -15.27
CA ARG A 456 10.22 8.73 -16.54
C ARG A 456 11.52 9.56 -16.50
N CYS A 457 11.49 10.77 -15.91
CA CYS A 457 12.69 11.61 -15.77
C CYS A 457 13.71 11.08 -14.74
N VAL A 458 13.25 10.47 -13.64
CA VAL A 458 14.12 9.95 -12.57
C VAL A 458 14.87 8.70 -13.02
N GLU A 459 14.30 7.88 -13.90
CA GLU A 459 15.02 6.75 -14.53
C GLU A 459 16.23 7.22 -15.35
N ALA A 460 16.20 8.45 -15.90
CA ALA A 460 17.34 9.05 -16.60
C ALA A 460 18.42 9.65 -15.68
N HIS A 461 18.08 10.02 -14.43
CA HIS A 461 18.99 10.70 -13.47
C HIS A 461 19.24 9.89 -12.20
N SER A 462 19.30 8.57 -12.31
CA SER A 462 19.59 7.67 -11.20
C SER A 462 21.04 7.86 -10.70
N SER A 463 21.27 8.80 -9.79
CA SER A 463 22.22 8.65 -8.67
C SER A 463 22.21 9.89 -7.76
N LYS A 464 22.33 9.64 -6.44
CA LYS A 464 22.64 10.62 -5.37
C LYS A 464 21.46 11.46 -4.89
N THR A 465 20.67 10.93 -3.95
CA THR A 465 20.29 11.70 -2.73
C THR A 465 19.59 10.79 -1.71
N CYS A 466 20.36 10.42 -0.69
CA CYS A 466 19.83 9.96 0.59
C CYS A 466 19.33 11.18 1.38
N ALA A 467 18.05 11.55 1.27
CA ALA A 467 17.32 12.23 2.33
C ALA A 467 15.89 12.56 1.88
N GLY A 468 14.91 12.00 2.58
CA GLY A 468 13.80 12.82 3.06
C GLY A 468 12.78 13.40 2.08
N VAL A 469 12.56 12.82 0.90
CA VAL A 469 11.33 13.15 0.15
C VAL A 469 10.26 12.11 0.49
N ASN A 470 9.68 12.28 1.69
CA ASN A 470 8.37 11.73 2.00
C ASN A 470 7.36 12.46 1.09
N LEU A 471 6.90 11.81 0.03
CA LEU A 471 5.71 12.23 -0.70
C LEU A 471 4.49 11.73 0.09
N SER A 472 3.97 12.60 0.95
CA SER A 472 2.60 12.55 1.46
C SER A 472 1.59 12.90 0.37
#